data_AF-A0A819GPI5-F1
#
_entry.id   AF-A0A819GPI5-F1
#
_cell.length_a   1.000
_cell.length_b   1.000
_cell.length_c   1.000
_cell.angle_alpha   90.00
_cell.angle_beta   90.00
_cell.angle_gamma   90.00
#
_symmetry.space_group_name_H-M   'P 1'
#
loop_
_entity.id
_entity.type
_entity.pdbx_description
1 polymer ?
#
loop_
_entity_poly.entity_id
_entity_poly.type
_entity_poly.pdbx_seq_one_letter_code
_entity_poly.pdbx_strand_id
1 'polypeptide(L)'
;GTDEEEGTEEEGTEEEEGTEEEEGTDEEEGTEEEGTEEEDTEEEEGEEPDGDNVFNKLVVVKEDCINHVSKRVMKYLTELKREKTRQIPVTTSSCSSSRTNKKVAVRQLLADNKPWGGGAGRMTNQMMKKLSNNYGLAIRQGSMLSSGKGKGNALRTIQKHCKAAFYHYLKTIDNNEEEQHKYCPKTSNTWCYYHQLKFQSIYNNNNIKEQNKNRNYLDPIFREVLKPMIVKLTAKKLLRRCLRGLTQNPNESLNSVLWSIITKSKNHGFRAVRGSAALAAMYFNSGGIILIDYFKQHGINVSETLIKHLFQKVKKRVMNSKTNNEQRLNRIKKKALDRQNSIKATSDVADYNPGGFNY
;
A
#
# COMPACT_ATOMS: atom_id res chain seq x y z
N GLY A 1 60.43 -13.85 -29.47
CA GLY A 1 61.38 -14.87 -29.89
C GLY A 1 62.20 -15.22 -28.68
N THR A 2 62.24 -16.51 -28.36
CA THR A 2 62.88 -17.22 -27.23
C THR A 2 62.22 -16.94 -25.87
N ASP A 3 61.33 -17.81 -25.34
CA ASP A 3 61.51 -19.21 -24.85
C ASP A 3 62.46 -19.19 -23.61
N GLU A 4 62.25 -19.85 -22.47
CA GLU A 4 61.45 -21.02 -22.07
C GLU A 4 61.52 -21.18 -20.52
N GLU A 5 60.95 -22.28 -19.99
CA GLU A 5 61.03 -22.87 -18.62
C GLU A 5 59.98 -22.36 -17.60
N GLU A 6 58.98 -23.13 -17.15
CA GLU A 6 58.81 -24.52 -16.66
C GLU A 6 58.46 -24.48 -15.15
N GLY A 7 57.49 -25.31 -14.74
CA GLY A 7 57.03 -25.41 -13.36
C GLY A 7 55.63 -26.02 -13.25
N THR A 8 55.52 -27.31 -13.50
CA THR A 8 54.38 -28.19 -13.18
C THR A 8 54.70 -29.02 -11.93
N GLU A 9 53.71 -29.24 -11.07
CA GLU A 9 53.45 -30.42 -10.18
C GLU A 9 52.17 -30.09 -9.38
N GLU A 10 51.03 -30.80 -9.58
CA GLU A 10 50.60 -32.03 -8.85
C GLU A 10 50.41 -31.78 -7.35
N GLU A 11 49.43 -32.26 -6.59
CA GLU A 11 48.24 -33.12 -6.69
C GLU A 11 47.54 -32.95 -5.30
N GLY A 12 46.27 -33.31 -5.14
CA GLY A 12 45.68 -33.38 -3.79
C GLY A 12 44.16 -33.29 -3.73
N THR A 13 43.51 -34.38 -4.13
CA THR A 13 42.13 -34.74 -3.78
C THR A 13 42.00 -35.02 -2.28
N GLU A 14 40.87 -34.66 -1.66
CA GLU A 14 40.25 -35.47 -0.60
C GLU A 14 38.77 -35.10 -0.44
N GLU A 15 37.94 -36.11 -0.67
CA GLU A 15 36.51 -36.22 -0.35
C GLU A 15 36.38 -36.51 1.16
N GLU A 16 35.38 -35.96 1.84
CA GLU A 16 34.77 -36.63 3.00
C GLU A 16 33.26 -36.37 3.02
N GLU A 17 32.52 -37.45 2.71
CA GLU A 17 31.15 -37.68 3.15
C GLU A 17 31.14 -38.06 4.64
N GLY A 18 30.05 -37.74 5.34
CA GLY A 18 29.79 -38.19 6.70
C GLY A 18 28.31 -38.11 7.03
N THR A 19 27.63 -39.24 6.89
CA THR A 19 26.28 -39.58 7.36
C THR A 19 26.37 -40.51 8.57
N GLU A 20 25.48 -40.36 9.55
CA GLU A 20 24.97 -41.33 10.56
C GLU A 20 23.94 -40.54 11.41
N GLU A 21 22.62 -40.80 11.42
CA GLU A 21 21.82 -41.89 12.07
C GLU A 21 22.13 -42.00 13.59
N GLU A 22 21.21 -42.01 14.56
CA GLU A 22 19.99 -42.80 14.80
C GLU A 22 19.08 -42.08 15.86
N GLU A 23 17.75 -42.11 15.71
CA GLU A 23 16.71 -42.89 16.46
C GLU A 23 16.26 -42.37 17.85
N GLY A 24 14.94 -42.51 18.10
CA GLY A 24 14.30 -42.23 19.38
C GLY A 24 12.80 -41.93 19.24
N THR A 25 12.00 -43.00 19.15
CA THR A 25 10.54 -43.05 19.27
C THR A 25 10.04 -42.53 20.62
N ASP A 26 8.79 -42.04 20.70
CA ASP A 26 7.81 -42.53 21.68
C ASP A 26 6.40 -42.01 21.33
N GLU A 27 5.51 -42.99 21.18
CA GLU A 27 4.07 -42.89 21.11
C GLU A 27 3.52 -42.63 22.51
N GLU A 28 2.50 -41.78 22.65
CA GLU A 28 1.53 -41.93 23.74
C GLU A 28 0.14 -41.54 23.23
N GLU A 29 -0.67 -42.59 23.08
CA GLU A 29 -2.12 -42.54 22.94
C GLU A 29 -2.76 -42.03 24.24
N GLY A 30 -3.79 -41.21 24.11
CA GLY A 30 -4.67 -40.80 25.19
C GLY A 30 -6.07 -40.60 24.64
N THR A 31 -6.85 -41.67 24.65
CA THR A 31 -8.30 -41.72 24.42
C THR A 31 -9.09 -41.12 25.58
N GLU A 32 -10.40 -40.93 25.35
CA GLU A 32 -11.47 -40.52 26.29
C GLU A 32 -11.66 -38.99 26.38
N GLU A 33 -12.85 -38.41 26.18
CA GLU A 33 -14.18 -38.88 26.53
C GLU A 33 -15.25 -38.19 25.66
N GLU A 34 -16.30 -38.95 25.34
CA GLU A 34 -17.52 -38.50 24.67
C GLU A 34 -18.31 -37.54 25.56
N GLY A 35 -18.73 -36.40 25.01
CA GLY A 35 -19.71 -35.50 25.60
C GLY A 35 -20.81 -35.26 24.59
N THR A 36 -21.83 -36.12 24.63
CA THR A 36 -23.12 -35.94 23.98
C THR A 36 -23.87 -34.81 24.67
N GLU A 37 -24.16 -33.72 23.96
CA GLU A 37 -25.20 -32.77 24.36
C GLU A 37 -26.27 -32.73 23.27
N GLU A 38 -27.50 -32.85 23.76
CA GLU A 38 -28.69 -33.29 23.08
C GLU A 38 -29.26 -32.26 22.10
N GLU A 39 -29.85 -32.77 21.03
CA GLU A 39 -30.63 -32.03 20.05
C GLU A 39 -31.95 -31.55 20.67
N ASP A 40 -32.11 -30.23 20.81
CA ASP A 40 -33.45 -29.62 20.89
C ASP A 40 -33.96 -29.42 19.45
N THR A 41 -34.79 -30.35 19.00
CA THR A 41 -35.56 -30.26 17.75
C THR A 41 -36.73 -29.29 17.93
N GLU A 42 -36.60 -28.06 17.43
CA GLU A 42 -37.75 -27.23 17.09
C GLU A 42 -38.23 -27.60 15.68
N GLU A 43 -39.43 -28.16 15.59
CA GLU A 43 -40.15 -28.43 14.36
C GLU A 43 -40.49 -27.11 13.63
N GLU A 44 -39.74 -26.76 12.59
CA GLU A 44 -40.18 -25.75 11.61
C GLU A 44 -40.96 -26.44 10.48
N GLU A 45 -42.24 -26.10 10.42
CA GLU A 45 -43.20 -26.46 9.39
C GLU A 45 -42.66 -26.17 7.98
N GLY A 46 -42.88 -27.11 7.07
CA GLY A 46 -42.29 -27.10 5.73
C GLY A 46 -42.67 -25.90 4.88
N GLU A 47 -41.67 -25.10 4.51
CA GLU A 47 -41.71 -24.27 3.30
C GLU A 47 -41.11 -25.06 2.12
N GLU A 48 -41.84 -25.07 1.01
CA GLU A 48 -41.43 -25.69 -0.26
C GLU A 48 -40.02 -25.23 -0.68
N PRO A 49 -39.18 -26.11 -1.29
CA PRO A 49 -37.81 -25.76 -1.64
C PRO A 49 -37.83 -24.77 -2.82
N ASP A 50 -37.76 -23.49 -2.48
CA ASP A 50 -37.49 -22.40 -3.41
C ASP A 50 -36.13 -22.70 -4.08
N GLY A 51 -36.20 -23.12 -5.34
CA GLY A 51 -35.12 -23.77 -6.08
C GLY A 51 -33.76 -23.10 -5.91
N ASP A 52 -32.75 -23.92 -5.58
CA ASP A 52 -31.31 -23.65 -5.62
C ASP A 52 -30.94 -22.16 -5.65
N ASN A 53 -31.18 -21.44 -4.55
CA ASN A 53 -30.70 -20.07 -4.44
C ASN A 53 -29.18 -20.09 -4.25
N VAL A 54 -28.46 -20.15 -5.37
CA VAL A 54 -26.99 -20.17 -5.51
C VAL A 54 -26.29 -19.11 -4.63
N PHE A 55 -27.01 -18.06 -4.23
CA PHE A 55 -26.51 -16.95 -3.43
C PHE A 55 -26.45 -17.23 -1.92
N ASN A 56 -27.25 -18.15 -1.37
CA ASN A 56 -27.15 -18.52 0.05
C ASN A 56 -25.88 -19.33 0.37
N LYS A 57 -25.22 -19.90 -0.65
CA LYS A 57 -23.91 -20.58 -0.53
C LYS A 57 -22.70 -19.67 -0.78
N LEU A 58 -22.88 -18.37 -1.05
CA LEU A 58 -21.76 -17.48 -1.36
C LEU A 58 -21.04 -16.98 -0.10
N VAL A 59 -19.87 -17.55 0.17
CA VAL A 59 -18.94 -17.01 1.17
C VAL A 59 -18.37 -15.67 0.65
N VAL A 60 -18.89 -14.56 1.14
CA VAL A 60 -18.42 -13.21 0.76
C VAL A 60 -17.07 -12.92 1.42
N VAL A 61 -16.00 -13.01 0.63
CA VAL A 61 -14.66 -12.62 1.08
C VAL A 61 -14.48 -11.11 0.94
N LYS A 62 -14.41 -10.41 2.07
CA LYS A 62 -14.21 -8.95 2.11
C LYS A 62 -12.77 -8.57 1.78
N GLU A 63 -12.55 -7.98 0.62
CA GLU A 63 -11.30 -7.28 0.27
C GLU A 63 -11.27 -5.86 0.87
N ASP A 64 -10.10 -5.24 0.90
CA ASP A 64 -9.86 -3.87 1.36
C ASP A 64 -9.11 -3.11 0.25
N CYS A 65 -9.61 -1.92 -0.13
CA CYS A 65 -8.96 -1.12 -1.15
C CYS A 65 -7.70 -0.42 -0.61
N ILE A 66 -6.65 -0.36 -1.44
CA ILE A 66 -5.34 0.20 -1.04
C ILE A 66 -5.48 1.62 -0.51
N ASN A 67 -6.26 2.46 -1.19
CA ASN A 67 -6.40 3.87 -0.82
C ASN A 67 -7.08 4.04 0.54
N HIS A 68 -8.07 3.21 0.87
CA HIS A 68 -8.72 3.24 2.17
C HIS A 68 -7.79 2.76 3.28
N VAL A 69 -7.07 1.66 3.03
CA VAL A 69 -6.07 1.13 3.98
C VAL A 69 -4.93 2.13 4.21
N SER A 70 -4.52 2.86 3.17
CA SER A 70 -3.54 3.95 3.29
C SER A 70 -4.05 5.07 4.21
N LYS A 71 -5.32 5.46 4.10
CA LYS A 71 -5.93 6.48 4.97
C LYS A 71 -5.94 6.07 6.45
N ARG A 72 -5.92 4.77 6.78
CA ARG A 72 -5.81 4.29 8.18
C ARG A 72 -4.52 4.74 8.84
N VAL A 73 -3.43 4.91 8.08
CA VAL A 73 -2.15 5.46 8.58
C VAL A 73 -2.36 6.82 9.21
N MET A 74 -3.05 7.73 8.51
CA MET A 74 -3.32 9.07 9.02
C MET A 74 -4.13 9.06 10.30
N LYS A 75 -5.16 8.19 10.36
CA LYS A 75 -5.97 8.00 11.57
C LYS A 75 -5.12 7.53 12.75
N TYR A 76 -4.34 6.47 12.57
CA TYR A 76 -3.48 5.93 13.62
C TYR A 76 -2.41 6.91 14.09
N LEU A 77 -1.82 7.69 13.18
CA LEU A 77 -0.86 8.73 13.56
C LEU A 77 -1.50 9.83 14.40
N THR A 78 -2.75 10.21 14.12
CA THR A 78 -3.50 11.18 14.93
C THR A 78 -3.85 10.61 16.31
N GLU A 79 -4.24 9.34 16.37
CA GLU A 79 -4.50 8.63 17.64
C GLU A 79 -3.23 8.53 18.49
N LEU A 80 -2.12 8.08 17.90
CA LEU A 80 -0.82 8.02 18.57
C LEU A 80 -0.34 9.40 19.05
N LYS A 81 -0.59 10.45 18.27
CA LYS A 81 -0.31 11.82 18.71
C LYS A 81 -1.09 12.16 19.98
N ARG A 82 -2.37 11.77 20.08
CA ARG A 82 -3.18 12.01 21.28
C ARG A 82 -2.72 11.17 22.47
N GLU A 83 -2.37 9.90 22.24
CA GLU A 83 -2.02 8.93 23.29
C GLU A 83 -0.60 9.12 23.84
N LYS A 84 0.36 9.45 22.97
CA LYS A 84 1.79 9.49 23.30
C LYS A 84 2.29 10.89 23.64
N THR A 85 1.44 11.90 23.57
CA THR A 85 1.80 13.26 23.97
C THR A 85 1.12 13.66 25.26
N ARG A 86 1.87 14.31 26.14
CA ARG A 86 1.33 15.01 27.30
C ARG A 86 1.02 16.45 26.93
N GLN A 87 -0.10 16.95 27.46
CA GLN A 87 -0.55 18.32 27.25
C GLN A 87 0.04 19.21 28.34
N ILE A 88 0.78 20.23 27.93
CA ILE A 88 1.36 21.22 28.84
C ILE A 88 0.81 22.60 28.45
N PRO A 89 0.17 23.33 29.37
CA PRO A 89 -0.24 24.70 29.13
C PRO A 89 1.00 25.59 29.04
N VAL A 90 1.05 26.42 28.01
CA VAL A 90 2.13 27.38 27.77
C VAL A 90 1.50 28.74 27.52
N THR A 91 1.88 29.73 28.32
CA THR A 91 1.51 31.12 28.08
C THR A 91 2.34 31.66 26.93
N THR A 92 1.71 31.92 25.79
CA THR A 92 2.35 32.61 24.67
C THR A 92 1.90 34.07 24.66
N SER A 93 2.86 34.99 24.63
CA SER A 93 2.60 36.40 24.35
C SER A 93 2.67 36.63 22.84
N SER A 94 1.55 36.97 22.21
CA SER A 94 1.55 37.49 20.84
C SER A 94 1.45 39.02 20.89
N CYS A 95 2.44 39.72 20.33
CA CYS A 95 2.36 41.15 20.14
C CYS A 95 1.60 41.42 18.83
N SER A 96 0.39 41.96 18.95
CA SER A 96 -0.33 42.58 17.84
C SER A 96 -0.64 44.00 18.29
N SER A 97 -0.05 44.97 17.60
CA SER A 97 -0.23 46.43 17.71
C SER A 97 -0.94 46.90 18.98
N SER A 98 -0.15 47.27 19.98
CA SER A 98 -0.52 47.97 21.22
C SER A 98 -1.41 47.27 22.26
N ARG A 99 -1.73 45.97 22.13
CA ARG A 99 -2.27 45.16 23.26
C ARG A 99 -1.62 43.78 23.37
N THR A 100 -1.10 43.45 24.56
CA THR A 100 -0.57 42.13 24.91
C THR A 100 -1.71 41.21 25.38
N ASN A 101 -2.32 40.47 24.45
CA ASN A 101 -3.23 39.40 24.82
C ASN A 101 -2.44 38.13 25.17
N LYS A 102 -2.47 37.70 26.44
CA LYS A 102 -1.94 36.40 26.87
C LYS A 102 -2.85 35.30 26.33
N LYS A 103 -2.37 34.50 25.37
CA LYS A 103 -3.06 33.28 24.92
C LYS A 103 -2.43 32.07 25.60
N VAL A 104 -3.26 31.27 26.26
CA VAL A 104 -2.85 29.96 26.78
C VAL A 104 -2.89 28.97 25.62
N ALA A 105 -1.72 28.56 25.14
CA ALA A 105 -1.58 27.54 24.11
C ALA A 105 -1.20 26.21 24.77
N VAL A 106 -1.76 25.09 24.30
CA VAL A 106 -1.37 23.77 24.80
C VAL A 106 -0.29 23.18 23.88
N ARG A 107 0.89 22.88 24.43
CA ARG A 107 1.92 22.11 23.73
C ARG A 107 1.75 20.63 24.01
N GLN A 108 1.85 19.83 22.96
CA GLN A 108 1.82 18.37 23.02
C GLN A 108 3.25 17.84 22.90
N LEU A 109 3.81 17.38 24.03
CA LEU A 109 5.19 16.90 24.12
C LEU A 109 5.25 15.38 24.23
N LEU A 110 6.23 14.79 23.56
CA LEU A 110 6.61 13.39 23.68
C LEU A 110 7.45 13.15 24.95
N ALA A 111 7.82 11.90 25.20
CA ALA A 111 8.64 11.50 26.35
C ALA A 111 10.03 12.17 26.38
N ASP A 112 10.57 12.57 25.22
CA ASP A 112 11.83 13.33 25.12
C ASP A 112 11.66 14.83 25.38
N ASN A 113 10.52 15.26 25.91
CA ASN A 113 10.16 16.66 26.18
C ASN A 113 10.12 17.54 24.93
N LYS A 114 10.10 16.96 23.72
CA LYS A 114 10.02 17.70 22.46
C LYS A 114 8.64 17.54 21.81
N PRO A 115 8.20 18.51 20.98
CA PRO A 115 6.88 18.44 20.39
C PRO A 115 6.77 17.29 19.38
N TRP A 116 5.54 16.80 19.17
CA TRP A 116 5.24 15.78 18.16
C TRP A 116 5.70 16.19 16.75
N GLY A 117 5.53 17.47 16.38
CA GLY A 117 5.82 18.01 15.06
C GLY A 117 6.43 19.41 15.15
N GLY A 118 6.68 20.02 13.99
CA GLY A 118 7.09 21.43 13.90
C GLY A 118 8.59 21.68 13.72
N GLY A 119 9.41 20.65 13.54
CA GLY A 119 10.85 20.79 13.29
C GLY A 119 11.46 19.60 12.56
N ALA A 120 12.74 19.70 12.20
CA ALA A 120 13.53 18.59 11.68
C ALA A 120 13.53 17.42 12.68
N GLY A 121 13.53 16.18 12.19
CA GLY A 121 13.43 15.00 13.06
C GLY A 121 12.01 14.69 13.57
N ARG A 122 11.02 15.55 13.29
CA ARG A 122 9.68 15.47 13.89
C ARG A 122 8.58 15.13 12.89
N MET A 123 7.45 14.66 13.41
CA MET A 123 6.31 14.22 12.61
C MET A 123 5.54 15.43 12.05
N THR A 124 5.93 15.87 10.86
CA THR A 124 5.24 16.93 10.11
C THR A 124 4.05 16.38 9.31
N ASN A 125 3.11 17.25 8.94
CA ASN A 125 1.98 16.88 8.06
C ASN A 125 2.47 16.30 6.71
N GLN A 126 3.60 16.81 6.19
CA GLN A 126 4.20 16.28 4.98
C GLN A 126 4.74 14.87 5.19
N MET A 127 5.39 14.60 6.33
CA MET A 127 5.85 13.25 6.68
C MET A 127 4.67 12.28 6.84
N MET A 128 3.61 12.69 7.54
CA MET A 128 2.40 11.84 7.69
C MET A 128 1.82 11.45 6.33
N LYS A 129 1.65 12.42 5.42
CA LYS A 129 1.20 12.17 4.04
C LYS A 129 2.17 11.24 3.30
N LYS A 130 3.48 11.42 3.49
CA LYS A 130 4.52 10.61 2.86
C LYS A 130 4.46 9.15 3.33
N LEU A 131 4.35 8.89 4.63
CA LEU A 131 4.19 7.55 5.19
C LEU A 131 2.91 6.88 4.67
N SER A 132 1.78 7.60 4.68
CA SER A 132 0.51 7.11 4.13
C SER A 132 0.63 6.71 2.65
N ASN A 133 1.24 7.57 1.82
CA ASN A 133 1.41 7.32 0.39
C ASN A 133 2.39 6.16 0.13
N ASN A 134 3.50 6.11 0.86
CA ASN A 134 4.49 5.05 0.73
C ASN A 134 3.92 3.69 1.13
N TYR A 135 3.10 3.64 2.18
CA TYR A 135 2.42 2.41 2.60
C TYR A 135 1.45 1.91 1.52
N GLY A 136 0.63 2.79 0.93
CA GLY A 136 -0.22 2.43 -0.21
C GLY A 136 0.56 1.95 -1.43
N LEU A 137 1.68 2.60 -1.75
CA LEU A 137 2.57 2.19 -2.83
C LEU A 137 3.21 0.83 -2.54
N ALA A 138 3.64 0.58 -1.30
CA ALA A 138 4.24 -0.67 -0.86
C ALA A 138 3.27 -1.86 -1.04
N ILE A 139 1.99 -1.68 -0.67
CA ILE A 139 0.95 -2.68 -0.93
C ILE A 139 0.80 -2.90 -2.43
N ARG A 140 0.66 -1.84 -3.23
CA ARG A 140 0.46 -1.95 -4.68
C ARG A 140 1.60 -2.71 -5.37
N GLN A 141 2.85 -2.31 -5.09
CA GLN A 141 4.03 -2.94 -5.66
C GLN A 141 4.19 -4.37 -5.18
N GLY A 142 3.97 -4.61 -3.87
CA GLY A 142 4.03 -5.96 -3.31
C GLY A 142 3.00 -6.88 -3.95
N SER A 143 1.75 -6.42 -4.15
CA SER A 143 0.70 -7.16 -4.86
C SER A 143 1.09 -7.50 -6.30
N MET A 144 1.65 -6.55 -7.04
CA MET A 144 2.11 -6.78 -8.43
C MET A 144 3.22 -7.82 -8.50
N LEU A 145 4.24 -7.71 -7.62
CA LEU A 145 5.37 -8.65 -7.54
C LEU A 145 4.98 -10.04 -7.03
N SER A 146 3.78 -10.16 -6.50
CA SER A 146 3.21 -11.39 -5.96
C SER A 146 2.26 -12.08 -6.92
N SER A 147 1.95 -11.46 -8.06
CA SER A 147 1.13 -12.06 -9.09
C SER A 147 1.80 -13.35 -9.59
N GLY A 148 1.08 -14.48 -9.53
CA GLY A 148 1.61 -15.79 -9.89
C GLY A 148 2.42 -16.51 -8.79
N LYS A 149 2.61 -15.90 -7.60
CA LYS A 149 3.25 -16.57 -6.46
C LYS A 149 2.21 -17.19 -5.53
N GLY A 150 2.58 -18.27 -4.83
CA GLY A 150 1.76 -18.84 -3.77
C GLY A 150 1.37 -17.79 -2.71
N LYS A 151 0.14 -17.89 -2.19
CA LYS A 151 -0.46 -16.89 -1.27
C LYS A 151 0.43 -16.53 -0.07
N GLY A 152 1.19 -17.50 0.45
CA GLY A 152 2.12 -17.28 1.57
C GLY A 152 3.31 -16.37 1.21
N ASN A 153 3.92 -16.59 0.05
CA ASN A 153 5.04 -15.79 -0.44
C ASN A 153 4.60 -14.37 -0.77
N ALA A 154 3.42 -14.23 -1.39
CA ALA A 154 2.81 -12.94 -1.67
C ALA A 154 2.68 -12.06 -0.41
N LEU A 155 2.16 -12.66 0.65
CA LEU A 155 1.93 -11.97 1.92
C LEU A 155 3.24 -11.52 2.58
N ARG A 156 4.27 -12.38 2.57
CA ARG A 156 5.61 -12.04 3.10
C ARG A 156 6.22 -10.87 2.33
N THR A 157 6.09 -10.85 0.99
CA THR A 157 6.57 -9.75 0.15
C THR A 157 5.90 -8.43 0.49
N ILE A 158 4.56 -8.40 0.52
CA ILE A 158 3.82 -7.18 0.90
C ILE A 158 4.20 -6.73 2.32
N GLN A 159 4.31 -7.66 3.26
CA GLN A 159 4.68 -7.34 4.64
C GLN A 159 6.06 -6.69 4.73
N LYS A 160 7.06 -7.24 4.02
CA LYS A 160 8.41 -6.65 3.95
C LYS A 160 8.38 -5.25 3.35
N HIS A 161 7.66 -5.05 2.26
CA HIS A 161 7.51 -3.75 1.61
C HIS A 161 6.83 -2.72 2.53
N CYS A 162 5.78 -3.12 3.24
CA CYS A 162 5.08 -2.26 4.18
C CYS A 162 5.98 -1.87 5.36
N LYS A 163 6.76 -2.81 5.90
CA LYS A 163 7.77 -2.49 6.93
C LYS A 163 8.80 -1.50 6.40
N ALA A 164 9.30 -1.69 5.18
CA ALA A 164 10.24 -0.77 4.55
C ALA A 164 9.68 0.66 4.41
N ALA A 165 8.38 0.80 4.10
CA ALA A 165 7.72 2.11 3.96
C ALA A 165 7.77 2.95 5.23
N PHE A 166 7.86 2.31 6.41
CA PHE A 166 7.99 2.98 7.70
C PHE A 166 9.45 3.04 8.18
N TYR A 167 10.11 1.90 8.34
CA TYR A 167 11.43 1.83 8.97
C TYR A 167 12.52 2.60 8.20
N HIS A 168 12.39 2.76 6.89
CA HIS A 168 13.29 3.62 6.11
C HIS A 168 13.37 5.06 6.62
N TYR A 169 12.31 5.57 7.26
CA TYR A 169 12.25 6.94 7.77
C TYR A 169 12.50 7.05 9.28
N LEU A 170 12.77 5.94 9.97
CA LEU A 170 12.93 5.90 11.42
C LEU A 170 14.40 5.66 11.75
N LYS A 171 15.07 6.68 12.28
CA LYS A 171 16.45 6.52 12.75
C LYS A 171 16.52 5.51 13.88
N THR A 172 17.61 4.75 13.92
CA THR A 172 17.96 3.96 15.09
C THR A 172 18.72 4.83 16.09
N ILE A 173 18.83 4.38 17.34
CA ILE A 173 19.51 5.13 18.42
C ILE A 173 21.00 5.30 18.09
N ASP A 174 21.60 4.27 17.51
CA ASP A 174 23.01 4.17 17.09
C ASP A 174 23.27 4.67 15.65
N ASN A 175 22.25 5.16 14.94
CA ASN A 175 22.30 5.49 13.50
C ASN A 175 22.82 4.34 12.62
N ASN A 176 22.52 3.10 12.98
CA ASN A 176 22.77 1.91 12.18
C ASN A 176 21.90 1.88 10.91
N GLU A 177 22.52 2.26 9.80
CA GLU A 177 21.91 2.31 8.46
C GLU A 177 21.45 0.91 7.99
N GLU A 178 22.18 -0.16 8.33
CA GLU A 178 21.77 -1.51 7.93
C GLU A 178 20.46 -1.93 8.58
N GLU A 179 20.31 -1.67 9.88
CA GLU A 179 19.08 -1.94 10.63
C GLU A 179 17.92 -1.05 10.18
N GLN A 180 18.17 0.23 9.87
CA GLN A 180 17.16 1.14 9.31
C GLN A 180 16.65 0.67 7.94
N HIS A 181 17.56 0.20 7.08
CA HIS A 181 17.28 -0.14 5.70
C HIS A 181 17.06 -1.65 5.46
N LYS A 182 17.03 -2.49 6.49
CA LYS A 182 16.94 -3.97 6.37
C LYS A 182 15.75 -4.50 5.58
N TYR A 183 14.63 -3.79 5.61
CA TYR A 183 13.41 -4.17 4.90
C TYR A 183 13.34 -3.63 3.48
N CYS A 184 14.17 -2.64 3.13
CA CYS A 184 14.18 -2.05 1.80
C CYS A 184 14.59 -3.09 0.73
N PRO A 185 14.12 -2.92 -0.52
CA PRO A 185 14.52 -3.80 -1.61
C PRO A 185 16.05 -3.76 -1.82
N LYS A 186 16.68 -4.94 -1.91
CA LYS A 186 18.10 -5.11 -2.19
C LYS A 186 18.32 -5.45 -3.67
N THR A 187 17.76 -4.63 -4.55
CA THR A 187 17.82 -4.84 -6.01
C THR A 187 18.41 -3.59 -6.67
N SER A 188 18.94 -3.75 -7.89
CA SER A 188 19.50 -2.63 -8.67
C SER A 188 18.52 -1.47 -8.86
N ASN A 189 17.24 -1.77 -9.03
CA ASN A 189 16.16 -0.78 -9.18
C ASN A 189 15.47 -0.41 -7.85
N THR A 190 16.18 -0.51 -6.73
CA THR A 190 15.63 -0.12 -5.43
C THR A 190 15.44 1.39 -5.35
N TRP A 191 14.40 1.86 -4.67
CA TRP A 191 14.21 3.28 -4.38
C TRP A 191 15.05 3.76 -3.18
N CYS A 192 15.69 2.82 -2.48
CA CYS A 192 16.47 3.05 -1.28
C CYS A 192 17.92 3.36 -1.62
N TYR A 193 18.31 4.63 -1.52
CA TYR A 193 19.65 5.09 -1.88
C TYR A 193 20.79 4.34 -1.17
N TYR A 194 20.64 4.02 0.11
CA TYR A 194 21.60 3.18 0.84
C TYR A 194 21.93 1.86 0.11
N HIS A 195 20.90 1.15 -0.38
CA HIS A 195 21.11 -0.11 -1.12
C HIS A 195 21.54 0.14 -2.57
N GLN A 196 21.20 1.28 -3.18
CA GLN A 196 21.74 1.66 -4.49
C GLN A 196 23.27 1.83 -4.43
N LEU A 197 23.76 2.56 -3.42
CA LEU A 197 25.19 2.75 -3.22
C LEU A 197 25.92 1.43 -2.94
N LYS A 198 25.33 0.56 -2.11
CA LYS A 198 25.87 -0.79 -1.87
C LYS A 198 25.90 -1.62 -3.15
N PHE A 199 24.85 -1.57 -3.98
CA PHE A 199 24.80 -2.31 -5.25
C PHE A 199 25.82 -1.79 -6.27
N GLN A 200 26.07 -0.48 -6.29
CA GLN A 200 27.05 0.16 -7.17
C GLN A 200 28.49 0.11 -6.63
N SER A 201 28.72 -0.51 -5.46
CA SER A 201 30.04 -0.59 -4.80
C SER A 201 30.70 0.78 -4.52
N ILE A 202 29.91 1.85 -4.43
CA ILE A 202 30.37 3.22 -4.13
C ILE A 202 29.90 3.70 -2.74
N TYR A 203 29.53 2.75 -1.88
CA TYR A 203 29.10 3.03 -0.52
C TYR A 203 30.26 3.60 0.31
N ASN A 204 30.09 4.80 0.85
CA ASN A 204 30.97 5.39 1.85
C ASN A 204 30.19 6.33 2.78
N ASN A 205 30.79 6.69 3.92
CA ASN A 205 30.16 7.53 4.93
C ASN A 205 29.85 8.96 4.44
N ASN A 206 30.60 9.48 3.47
CA ASN A 206 30.39 10.83 2.95
C ASN A 206 29.14 10.88 2.06
N ASN A 207 28.99 9.93 1.14
CA ASN A 207 27.84 9.80 0.24
C ASN A 207 26.52 9.63 1.01
N ILE A 208 26.54 8.87 2.11
CA ILE A 208 25.38 8.71 2.99
C ILE A 208 25.07 9.98 3.79
N LYS A 209 26.08 10.65 4.35
CA LYS A 209 25.89 11.92 5.09
C LYS A 209 25.30 13.01 4.18
N GLU A 210 25.79 13.12 2.95
CA GLU A 210 25.28 14.05 1.95
C GLU A 210 23.82 13.75 1.61
N GLN A 211 23.46 12.48 1.44
CA GLN A 211 22.08 12.06 1.23
C GLN A 211 21.18 12.42 2.43
N ASN A 212 21.68 12.23 3.65
CA ASN A 212 20.90 12.42 4.88
C ASN A 212 20.69 13.91 5.23
N LYS A 213 21.52 14.83 4.72
CA LYS A 213 21.41 16.29 4.95
C LYS A 213 20.03 16.86 4.61
N ASN A 214 19.40 16.36 3.55
CA ASN A 214 18.12 16.86 3.05
C ASN A 214 16.93 15.92 3.33
N ARG A 215 17.15 14.85 4.11
CA ARG A 215 16.10 13.87 4.42
C ARG A 215 15.53 14.14 5.79
N ASN A 216 14.23 14.44 5.83
CA ASN A 216 13.48 14.55 7.08
C ASN A 216 13.23 13.17 7.70
N TYR A 217 14.28 12.42 8.06
CA TYR A 217 14.12 11.23 8.89
C TYR A 217 13.63 11.60 10.29
N LEU A 218 12.84 10.72 10.88
CA LEU A 218 12.28 10.89 12.22
C LEU A 218 13.29 10.47 13.28
N ASP A 219 13.28 11.18 14.40
CA ASP A 219 14.12 10.89 15.55
C ASP A 219 13.82 9.50 16.14
N PRO A 220 14.80 8.85 16.81
CA PRO A 220 14.67 7.46 17.29
C PRO A 220 13.46 7.19 18.18
N ILE A 221 12.98 8.20 18.92
CA ILE A 221 11.76 8.10 19.74
C ILE A 221 10.54 7.63 18.94
N PHE A 222 10.45 7.98 17.65
CA PHE A 222 9.34 7.58 16.81
C PHE A 222 9.33 6.08 16.50
N ARG A 223 10.45 5.37 16.67
CA ARG A 223 10.49 3.92 16.47
C ARG A 223 9.58 3.21 17.45
N GLU A 224 9.67 3.54 18.73
CA GLU A 224 8.81 2.97 19.77
C GLU A 224 7.39 3.51 19.71
N VAL A 225 7.21 4.81 19.41
CA VAL A 225 5.88 5.42 19.26
C VAL A 225 5.08 4.77 18.12
N LEU A 226 5.72 4.48 16.97
CA LEU A 226 5.04 3.96 15.79
C LEU A 226 4.98 2.42 15.72
N LYS A 227 5.82 1.71 16.48
CA LYS A 227 5.84 0.23 16.55
C LYS A 227 4.45 -0.41 16.63
N PRO A 228 3.53 -0.02 17.55
CA PRO A 228 2.21 -0.64 17.63
C PRO A 228 1.37 -0.45 16.35
N MET A 229 1.46 0.72 15.72
CA MET A 229 0.79 0.98 14.44
C MET A 229 1.40 0.13 13.31
N ILE A 230 2.73 0.05 13.23
CA ILE A 230 3.41 -0.73 12.19
C ILE A 230 3.03 -2.21 12.30
N VAL A 231 2.99 -2.77 13.51
CA VAL A 231 2.56 -4.16 13.74
C VAL A 231 1.12 -4.37 13.25
N LYS A 232 0.18 -3.49 13.63
CA LYS A 232 -1.22 -3.56 13.18
C LYS A 232 -1.35 -3.46 11.65
N LEU A 233 -0.63 -2.53 11.03
CA LEU A 233 -0.65 -2.28 9.58
C LEU A 233 0.10 -3.33 8.76
N THR A 234 0.92 -4.16 9.40
CA THR A 234 1.66 -5.27 8.75
C THR A 234 1.12 -6.64 9.15
N ALA A 235 -0.03 -6.68 9.83
CA ALA A 235 -0.69 -7.91 10.23
C ALA A 235 -1.15 -8.72 9.02
N LYS A 236 -0.91 -10.04 9.04
CA LYS A 236 -1.29 -10.98 7.99
C LYS A 236 -2.77 -10.90 7.63
N LYS A 237 -3.65 -10.81 8.65
CA LYS A 237 -5.11 -10.70 8.47
C LYS A 237 -5.52 -9.48 7.65
N LEU A 238 -4.88 -8.33 7.90
CA LEU A 238 -5.12 -7.10 7.14
C LEU A 238 -4.59 -7.24 5.71
N LEU A 239 -3.32 -7.60 5.57
CA LEU A 239 -2.64 -7.63 4.27
C LEU A 239 -3.23 -8.70 3.33
N ARG A 240 -3.81 -9.78 3.87
CA ARG A 240 -4.54 -10.79 3.07
C ARG A 240 -5.67 -10.17 2.26
N ARG A 241 -6.39 -9.19 2.84
CA ARG A 241 -7.49 -8.45 2.19
C ARG A 241 -6.99 -7.41 1.17
N CYS A 242 -5.69 -7.24 1.04
CA CYS A 242 -5.08 -6.30 0.11
C CYS A 242 -4.22 -6.99 -0.95
N LEU A 243 -4.16 -8.34 -0.96
CA LEU A 243 -3.30 -9.12 -1.86
C LEU A 243 -3.53 -8.77 -3.33
N ARG A 244 -4.78 -8.55 -3.71
CA ARG A 244 -5.18 -8.23 -5.09
C ARG A 244 -4.88 -6.78 -5.50
N GLY A 245 -4.44 -5.93 -4.57
CA GLY A 245 -4.08 -4.55 -4.83
C GLY A 245 -5.22 -3.69 -5.37
N LEU A 246 -6.47 -4.01 -5.01
CA LEU A 246 -7.66 -3.39 -5.58
C LEU A 246 -7.80 -1.91 -5.18
N THR A 247 -8.45 -1.15 -6.07
CA THR A 247 -8.82 0.24 -5.81
C THR A 247 -10.32 0.37 -5.65
N GLN A 248 -10.79 1.51 -5.13
CA GLN A 248 -12.20 1.77 -4.89
C GLN A 248 -12.99 2.04 -6.19
N ASN A 249 -12.29 2.48 -7.24
CA ASN A 249 -12.90 2.99 -8.47
C ASN A 249 -13.83 2.00 -9.20
N PRO A 250 -13.49 0.70 -9.35
CA PRO A 250 -14.41 -0.26 -9.97
C PRO A 250 -15.72 -0.42 -9.18
N ASN A 251 -15.64 -0.52 -7.85
CA ASN A 251 -16.83 -0.67 -7.01
C ASN A 251 -17.70 0.59 -7.02
N GLU A 252 -17.10 1.77 -6.94
CA GLU A 252 -17.84 3.04 -7.07
C GLU A 252 -18.51 3.19 -8.43
N SER A 253 -17.81 2.80 -9.50
CA SER A 253 -18.32 2.88 -10.86
C SER A 253 -19.50 1.92 -11.08
N LEU A 254 -19.39 0.67 -10.62
CA LEU A 254 -20.48 -0.29 -10.69
C LEU A 254 -21.70 0.16 -9.86
N ASN A 255 -21.45 0.64 -8.63
CA ASN A 255 -22.51 1.19 -7.80
C ASN A 255 -23.20 2.38 -8.47
N SER A 256 -22.45 3.28 -9.12
CA SER A 256 -23.04 4.39 -9.87
C SER A 256 -23.95 3.92 -11.00
N VAL A 257 -23.61 2.82 -11.68
CA VAL A 257 -24.48 2.21 -12.70
C VAL A 257 -25.73 1.64 -12.05
N LEU A 258 -25.59 0.86 -10.98
CA LEU A 258 -26.72 0.28 -10.25
C LEU A 258 -27.71 1.35 -9.81
N TRP A 259 -27.23 2.43 -9.20
CA TRP A 259 -28.08 3.51 -8.70
C TRP A 259 -28.68 4.39 -9.81
N SER A 260 -28.17 4.30 -11.04
CA SER A 260 -28.80 4.90 -12.22
C SER A 260 -29.98 4.08 -12.76
N ILE A 261 -30.01 2.78 -12.45
CA ILE A 261 -31.10 1.87 -12.82
C ILE A 261 -32.19 1.90 -11.73
N ILE A 262 -31.79 1.79 -10.46
CA ILE A 262 -32.69 1.86 -9.30
C ILE A 262 -32.29 3.00 -8.37
N THR A 263 -33.17 3.99 -8.19
CA THR A 263 -32.81 5.18 -7.42
C THR A 263 -32.84 4.91 -5.91
N LYS A 264 -31.83 5.37 -5.17
CA LYS A 264 -31.78 5.22 -3.69
C LYS A 264 -32.92 5.91 -2.94
N SER A 265 -33.61 6.86 -3.57
CA SER A 265 -34.71 7.62 -2.99
C SER A 265 -36.02 6.82 -2.86
N LYS A 266 -36.08 5.60 -3.40
CA LYS A 266 -37.27 4.76 -3.37
C LYS A 266 -36.95 3.39 -2.79
N ASN A 267 -37.91 2.81 -2.08
CA ASN A 267 -37.85 1.43 -1.66
C ASN A 267 -38.11 0.52 -2.86
N HIS A 268 -37.32 -0.55 -2.98
CA HIS A 268 -37.43 -1.52 -4.07
C HIS A 268 -37.47 -2.92 -3.45
N GLY A 269 -38.35 -3.79 -3.97
CA GLY A 269 -38.40 -5.18 -3.54
C GLY A 269 -37.15 -5.97 -3.95
N PHE A 270 -36.88 -7.08 -3.25
CA PHE A 270 -35.69 -7.92 -3.47
C PHE A 270 -35.48 -8.31 -4.94
N ARG A 271 -36.54 -8.79 -5.62
CA ARG A 271 -36.47 -9.20 -7.03
C ARG A 271 -36.03 -8.06 -7.97
N ALA A 272 -36.51 -6.84 -7.72
CA ALA A 272 -36.14 -5.66 -8.50
C ALA A 272 -34.67 -5.26 -8.28
N VAL A 273 -34.21 -5.31 -7.02
CA VAL A 273 -32.80 -5.04 -6.67
C VAL A 273 -31.88 -6.09 -7.32
N ARG A 274 -32.25 -7.37 -7.24
CA ARG A 274 -31.49 -8.48 -7.83
C ARG A 274 -31.38 -8.34 -9.35
N GLY A 275 -32.50 -8.12 -10.05
CA GLY A 275 -32.50 -7.92 -11.50
C GLY A 275 -31.68 -6.70 -11.92
N SER A 276 -31.80 -5.60 -11.17
CA SER A 276 -31.05 -4.37 -11.45
C SER A 276 -29.55 -4.53 -11.20
N ALA A 277 -29.14 -5.29 -10.19
CA ALA A 277 -27.75 -5.62 -9.93
C ALA A 277 -27.14 -6.47 -11.06
N ALA A 278 -27.87 -7.47 -11.56
CA ALA A 278 -27.44 -8.26 -12.71
C ALA A 278 -27.31 -7.39 -13.97
N LEU A 279 -28.33 -6.56 -14.26
CA LEU A 279 -28.31 -5.64 -15.40
C LEU A 279 -27.17 -4.62 -15.30
N ALA A 280 -26.93 -4.07 -14.10
CA ALA A 280 -25.83 -3.15 -13.84
C ALA A 280 -24.46 -3.81 -14.09
N ALA A 281 -24.28 -5.06 -13.66
CA ALA A 281 -23.05 -5.81 -13.89
C ALA A 281 -22.82 -6.07 -15.40
N MET A 282 -23.88 -6.48 -16.12
CA MET A 282 -23.83 -6.65 -17.58
C MET A 282 -23.46 -5.34 -18.27
N TYR A 283 -24.15 -4.25 -17.93
CA TYR A 283 -23.89 -2.93 -18.52
C TYR A 283 -22.51 -2.40 -18.18
N PHE A 284 -22.02 -2.63 -16.96
CA PHE A 284 -20.69 -2.20 -16.53
C PHE A 284 -19.59 -2.90 -17.34
N ASN A 285 -19.69 -4.21 -17.51
CA ASN A 285 -18.69 -5.03 -18.19
C ASN A 285 -18.74 -4.86 -19.71
N SER A 286 -19.94 -4.92 -20.31
CA SER A 286 -20.13 -4.98 -21.76
C SER A 286 -20.57 -3.65 -22.38
N GLY A 287 -20.86 -2.63 -21.57
CA GLY A 287 -21.43 -1.37 -22.03
C GLY A 287 -22.90 -1.51 -22.44
N GLY A 288 -23.46 -0.44 -23.02
CA GLY A 288 -24.89 -0.40 -23.36
C GLY A 288 -25.33 -1.31 -24.50
N ILE A 289 -24.42 -1.85 -25.29
CA ILE A 289 -24.74 -2.74 -26.43
C ILE A 289 -25.39 -4.03 -25.93
N ILE A 290 -25.01 -4.53 -24.75
CA ILE A 290 -25.59 -5.76 -24.17
C ILE A 290 -27.09 -5.62 -23.88
N LEU A 291 -27.59 -4.39 -23.69
CA LEU A 291 -29.01 -4.15 -23.47
C LEU A 291 -29.84 -4.50 -24.70
N ILE A 292 -29.26 -4.41 -25.90
CA ILE A 292 -29.96 -4.75 -27.15
C ILE A 292 -30.30 -6.25 -27.15
N ASP A 293 -29.32 -7.09 -26.79
CA ASP A 293 -29.49 -8.54 -26.72
C ASP A 293 -30.46 -8.92 -25.59
N TYR A 294 -30.29 -8.32 -24.41
CA TYR A 294 -31.21 -8.49 -23.28
C TYR A 294 -32.67 -8.18 -23.63
N PHE A 295 -32.94 -7.02 -24.26
CA PHE A 295 -34.30 -6.64 -24.64
C PHE A 295 -34.89 -7.57 -25.70
N LYS A 296 -34.10 -7.98 -26.70
CA LYS A 296 -34.54 -8.94 -27.73
C LYS A 296 -34.91 -10.29 -27.13
N GLN A 297 -34.11 -10.81 -26.21
CA GLN A 297 -34.39 -12.07 -25.51
C GLN A 297 -35.68 -12.02 -24.68
N HIS A 298 -36.08 -10.83 -24.22
CA HIS A 298 -37.34 -10.60 -23.52
C HIS A 298 -38.49 -10.14 -24.44
N GLY A 299 -38.37 -10.29 -25.76
CA GLY A 299 -39.42 -9.96 -26.72
C GLY A 299 -39.66 -8.45 -26.89
N ILE A 300 -38.74 -7.61 -26.41
CA ILE A 300 -38.83 -6.15 -26.54
C ILE A 300 -38.08 -5.72 -27.81
N ASN A 301 -38.82 -5.18 -28.77
CA ASN A 301 -38.25 -4.64 -29.99
C ASN A 301 -37.46 -3.36 -29.70
N VAL A 302 -36.20 -3.36 -30.12
CA VAL A 302 -35.28 -2.23 -29.94
C VAL A 302 -35.25 -1.39 -31.19
N SER A 303 -35.57 -0.10 -31.08
CA SER A 303 -35.55 0.83 -32.23
C SER A 303 -34.14 1.05 -32.76
N GLU A 304 -34.02 1.26 -34.07
CA GLU A 304 -32.74 1.57 -34.72
C GLU A 304 -32.09 2.84 -34.14
N THR A 305 -32.91 3.80 -33.73
CA THR A 305 -32.49 5.03 -33.04
C THR A 305 -31.80 4.74 -31.71
N LEU A 306 -32.34 3.82 -30.90
CA LEU A 306 -31.72 3.43 -29.64
C LEU A 306 -30.40 2.69 -29.88
N ILE A 307 -30.36 1.80 -30.88
CA ILE A 307 -29.14 1.09 -31.27
C ILE A 307 -28.04 2.11 -31.63
N LYS A 308 -28.33 3.05 -32.53
CA LYS A 308 -27.39 4.13 -32.93
C LYS A 308 -26.91 4.93 -31.71
N HIS A 309 -27.81 5.30 -30.81
CA HIS A 309 -27.47 6.04 -29.59
C HIS A 309 -26.53 5.26 -28.65
N LEU A 310 -26.79 3.97 -28.44
CA LEU A 310 -25.96 3.12 -27.58
C LEU A 310 -24.55 2.95 -28.15
N PHE A 311 -24.42 2.74 -29.47
CA PHE A 311 -23.12 2.69 -30.15
C PHE A 311 -22.35 4.02 -30.02
N GLN A 312 -23.02 5.16 -30.21
CA GLN A 312 -22.41 6.48 -30.03
C GLN A 312 -21.92 6.69 -28.59
N LYS A 313 -22.71 6.29 -27.59
CA LYS A 313 -22.31 6.34 -26.17
C LYS A 313 -21.06 5.49 -25.90
N VAL A 314 -21.00 4.27 -26.42
CA VAL A 314 -19.82 3.40 -26.29
C VAL A 314 -18.60 4.03 -26.96
N LYS A 315 -18.76 4.55 -28.19
CA LYS A 315 -17.67 5.25 -28.92
C LYS A 315 -17.14 6.44 -28.13
N LYS A 316 -18.03 7.30 -27.61
CA LYS A 316 -17.67 8.46 -26.78
C LYS A 316 -16.96 8.04 -25.49
N ARG A 317 -17.42 6.97 -24.82
CA ARG A 317 -16.76 6.43 -23.62
C ARG A 317 -15.32 6.00 -23.91
N VAL A 318 -15.09 5.27 -25.01
CA VAL A 318 -13.76 4.82 -25.42
C VAL A 318 -12.86 6.00 -25.76
N MET A 319 -13.37 6.99 -26.52
CA MET A 319 -12.62 8.21 -26.85
C MET A 319 -12.20 8.98 -25.59
N ASN A 320 -13.14 9.23 -24.67
CA ASN A 320 -12.85 9.92 -23.41
C ASN A 320 -11.79 9.16 -22.58
N SER A 321 -11.86 7.83 -22.54
CA SER A 321 -10.86 7.01 -21.85
C SER A 321 -9.46 7.17 -22.45
N LYS A 322 -9.34 7.15 -23.78
CA LYS A 322 -8.07 7.37 -24.49
C LYS A 322 -7.50 8.76 -24.18
N THR A 323 -8.32 9.81 -24.31
CA THR A 323 -7.90 11.19 -24.01
C THR A 323 -7.47 11.36 -22.55
N ASN A 324 -8.23 10.80 -21.60
CA ASN A 324 -7.89 10.89 -20.17
C ASN A 324 -6.57 10.17 -19.86
N ASN A 325 -6.32 9.00 -20.47
CA ASN A 325 -5.07 8.27 -20.31
C ASN A 325 -3.89 9.04 -20.91
N GLU A 326 -4.06 9.63 -22.09
CA GLU A 326 -3.05 10.46 -22.72
C GLU A 326 -2.69 11.68 -21.87
N GLN A 327 -3.69 12.44 -21.42
CA GLN A 327 -3.48 13.57 -20.51
C GLN A 327 -2.77 13.15 -19.23
N ARG A 328 -3.13 11.98 -18.67
CA ARG A 328 -2.46 11.43 -17.49
C ARG A 328 -0.99 11.10 -17.77
N LEU A 329 -0.68 10.46 -18.89
CA LEU A 329 0.69 10.15 -19.29
C LEU A 329 1.51 11.42 -19.50
N ASN A 330 0.94 12.44 -20.15
CA ASN A 330 1.59 13.72 -20.37
C ASN A 330 1.92 14.43 -19.05
N ARG A 331 1.00 14.39 -18.06
CA ARG A 331 1.26 14.91 -16.71
C ARG A 331 2.39 14.16 -15.99
N ILE A 332 2.50 12.85 -16.19
CA ILE A 332 3.58 12.05 -15.60
C ILE A 332 4.92 12.40 -16.24
N LYS A 333 4.97 12.47 -17.58
CA LYS A 333 6.16 12.87 -18.33
C LYS A 333 6.65 14.26 -17.92
N LYS A 334 5.74 15.23 -17.83
CA LYS A 334 6.05 16.59 -17.37
C LYS A 334 6.67 16.59 -15.97
N LYS A 335 6.07 15.89 -15.00
CA LYS A 335 6.62 15.79 -13.64
C LYS A 335 7.98 15.12 -13.58
N ALA A 336 8.23 14.12 -14.43
CA ALA A 336 9.53 13.48 -14.52
C ALA A 336 10.60 14.43 -15.07
N LEU A 337 10.26 15.20 -16.11
CA LEU A 337 11.11 16.23 -16.68
C LEU A 337 11.41 17.35 -15.67
N ASP A 338 10.38 17.87 -14.99
CA ASP A 338 10.54 18.89 -13.95
C ASP A 338 11.49 18.40 -12.83
N ARG A 339 11.39 17.12 -12.46
CA ARG A 339 12.29 16.51 -11.47
C ARG A 339 13.72 16.42 -11.98
N GLN A 340 13.94 16.00 -13.23
CA GLN A 340 15.28 15.97 -13.83
C GLN A 340 15.90 17.36 -13.91
N ASN A 341 15.12 18.36 -14.34
CA ASN A 341 15.58 19.74 -14.41
C ASN A 341 15.91 20.30 -13.03
N SER A 342 15.13 19.98 -11.99
CA SER A 342 15.44 20.39 -10.61
C SER A 342 16.74 19.76 -10.09
N ILE A 343 17.05 18.52 -10.47
CA ILE A 343 18.30 17.84 -10.07
C ILE A 343 19.50 18.48 -10.78
N LYS A 344 19.39 18.77 -12.08
CA LYS A 344 20.43 19.49 -12.83
C LYS A 344 20.68 20.88 -12.28
N ALA A 345 19.62 21.66 -12.03
CA ALA A 345 19.75 22.98 -11.43
C ALA A 345 20.44 22.95 -10.05
N THR A 346 20.25 21.89 -9.25
CA THR A 346 20.97 21.73 -7.98
C THR A 346 22.43 21.29 -8.13
N SER A 347 22.82 20.61 -9.22
CA SER A 347 24.24 20.33 -9.49
C SER A 347 24.96 21.58 -9.99
N ASP A 348 24.32 22.34 -10.88
CA ASP A 348 24.94 23.53 -11.48
C ASP A 348 25.19 24.65 -10.45
N VAL A 349 24.39 24.71 -9.38
CA VAL A 349 24.62 25.63 -8.24
C VAL A 349 25.74 25.15 -7.32
N ALA A 350 26.03 23.84 -7.26
CA ALA A 350 27.16 23.31 -6.48
C ALA A 350 28.52 23.58 -7.16
N ASP A 351 28.53 23.74 -8.49
CA ASP A 351 29.71 24.10 -9.28
C ASP A 351 29.94 25.63 -9.36
N TYR A 352 29.01 26.44 -8.86
CA TYR A 352 29.17 27.89 -8.80
C TYR A 352 30.03 28.29 -7.60
N ASN A 353 31.33 28.53 -7.84
CA ASN A 353 32.24 29.11 -6.86
C ASN A 353 32.37 30.63 -7.10
N PRO A 354 31.76 31.52 -6.29
CA PRO A 354 31.91 32.95 -6.46
C PRO A 354 33.34 33.36 -6.10
N GLY A 355 34.15 33.72 -7.11
CA GLY A 355 35.51 34.24 -6.94
C GLY A 355 36.65 33.38 -7.53
N GLY A 356 36.35 32.27 -8.21
CA GLY A 356 37.36 31.49 -8.92
C GLY A 356 37.83 32.15 -10.21
N PHE A 357 38.73 33.13 -10.13
CA PHE A 357 39.52 33.56 -11.28
C PHE A 357 40.59 32.51 -11.55
N ASN A 358 40.52 31.85 -12.71
CA ASN A 358 41.62 31.07 -13.26
C ASN A 358 42.78 32.02 -13.55
N TYR A 359 43.89 31.86 -12.83
CA TYR A 359 45.19 32.39 -13.22
C TYR A 359 45.94 31.36 -14.05
#